data_AF-A0A925Q0C0-F1
#
_entry.id   AF-A0A925Q0C0-F1
#
_cell.length_a   1.000
_cell.length_b   1.000
_cell.length_c   1.000
_cell.angle_alpha   90.00
_cell.angle_beta   90.00
_cell.angle_gamma   90.00
#
_symmetry.space_group_name_H-M   'P 1'
#
loop_
_entity.id
_entity.type
_entity.pdbx_description
1 polymer ?
#
loop_
_entity_poly.entity_id
_entity_poly.type
_entity_poly.pdbx_seq_one_letter_code
_entity_poly.pdbx_strand_id
1 'polypeptide(L)' 'REALLAYEKARLEATAKVVRTNRQFPPDYIIMKVDELTGGQPFANIDDVISQAELRELSDDYKRIAGFALEKRA' A
#
# COMPACT_ATOMS: atom_id res chain seq x y z
N ARG A 1 26.37 9.19 22.88
CA ARG A 1 25.04 9.67 22.39
C ARG A 1 25.07 10.14 20.95
N GLU A 2 26.21 10.60 20.44
CA GLU A 2 26.39 11.02 19.04
C GLU A 2 25.87 9.99 18.02
N ALA A 3 26.21 8.70 18.18
CA ALA A 3 25.73 7.63 17.30
C ALA A 3 24.19 7.51 17.26
N LEU A 4 23.50 7.75 18.38
CA LEU A 4 22.03 7.73 18.43
C LEU A 4 21.42 8.92 17.69
N LEU A 5 22.02 10.12 17.85
CA LEU A 5 21.57 11.32 17.15
C LEU A 5 21.80 11.22 15.62
N ALA A 6 22.93 10.65 15.22
CA ALA A 6 23.23 10.40 13.81
C ALA A 6 22.21 9.42 13.20
N TYR A 7 21.89 8.33 13.93
CA TYR A 7 20.87 7.38 13.51
C TYR A 7 19.47 8.01 13.44
N GLU A 8 19.08 8.77 14.46
CA GLU A 8 17.78 9.49 14.47
C GLU A 8 17.67 10.40 13.25
N LYS A 9 18.67 11.25 13.00
CA LYS A 9 18.70 12.14 11.83
C LYS A 9 18.57 11.37 10.51
N ALA A 10 19.22 10.22 10.39
CA ALA A 10 19.15 9.39 9.20
C ALA A 10 17.79 8.70 8.99
N ARG A 11 17.04 8.45 10.07
CA ARG A 11 15.78 7.68 10.01
C ARG A 11 14.53 8.53 10.03
N LEU A 12 14.56 9.70 10.67
CA LEU A 12 13.39 10.51 10.97
C LEU A 12 12.54 10.82 9.73
N GLU A 13 13.16 11.23 8.63
CA GLU A 13 12.44 11.53 7.40
C GLU A 13 11.87 10.25 6.74
N ALA A 14 12.70 9.21 6.60
CA ALA A 14 12.30 7.96 5.95
C ALA A 14 11.13 7.28 6.68
N THR A 15 11.18 7.22 8.01
CA THR A 15 10.10 6.63 8.81
C THR A 15 8.84 7.51 8.82
N ALA A 16 8.99 8.84 8.89
CA ALA A 16 7.85 9.75 8.80
C ALA A 16 7.14 9.65 7.43
N LYS A 17 7.90 9.48 6.34
CA LYS A 17 7.34 9.23 5.01
C LYS A 17 6.51 7.96 4.97
N VAL A 18 7.03 6.84 5.48
CA VAL A 18 6.28 5.57 5.55
C VAL A 18 4.98 5.73 6.33
N VAL A 19 5.02 6.37 7.51
CA VAL A 19 3.82 6.58 8.34
C VAL A 19 2.77 7.44 7.62
N ARG A 20 3.19 8.53 6.95
CA ARG A 20 2.29 9.37 6.18
C ARG A 20 1.68 8.64 4.98
N THR A 21 2.50 7.88 4.25
CA THR A 21 2.04 7.04 3.15
C THR A 21 0.98 6.06 3.62
N ASN A 22 1.23 5.31 4.70
CA ASN A 22 0.26 4.33 5.21
C ASN A 22 -1.05 4.96 5.71
N ARG A 23 -1.04 6.23 6.12
CA ARG A 23 -2.28 6.95 6.51
C ARG A 23 -3.09 7.43 5.32
N GLN A 24 -2.43 7.80 4.22
CA GLN A 24 -3.10 8.27 3.01
C GLN A 24 -3.51 7.11 2.11
N PHE A 25 -2.66 6.08 2.04
CA PHE A 25 -2.76 4.91 1.18
C PHE A 25 -2.40 3.68 2.01
N PRO A 26 -3.33 3.17 2.83
CA PRO A 26 -3.06 2.03 3.69
C PRO A 26 -2.78 0.76 2.85
N PRO A 27 -2.00 -0.19 3.39
CA PRO A 27 -1.81 -1.50 2.74
C PRO A 27 -3.11 -2.28 2.54
N ASP A 28 -4.15 -1.93 3.29
CA ASP A 28 -5.45 -2.62 3.29
C ASP A 28 -6.38 -2.15 2.15
N TYR A 29 -5.87 -1.39 1.18
CA TYR A 29 -6.72 -0.76 0.14
C TYR A 29 -7.58 -1.75 -0.64
N ILE A 30 -7.05 -2.92 -0.99
CA ILE A 30 -7.84 -3.99 -1.65
C ILE A 30 -8.92 -4.53 -0.72
N ILE A 31 -8.61 -4.70 0.56
CA ILE A 31 -9.57 -5.18 1.57
C ILE A 31 -10.71 -4.19 1.71
N MET A 32 -10.41 -2.90 1.88
CA MET A 32 -11.41 -1.84 1.96
C MET A 32 -12.29 -1.80 0.70
N LYS A 33 -11.69 -1.93 -0.48
CA LYS A 33 -12.45 -1.93 -1.74
C LYS A 33 -13.40 -3.13 -1.84
N VAL A 34 -12.94 -4.32 -1.47
CA VAL A 34 -13.78 -5.52 -1.48
C VAL A 34 -14.89 -5.44 -0.42
N ASP A 35 -14.59 -4.90 0.78
CA ASP A 35 -15.59 -4.65 1.81
C ASP A 35 -16.68 -3.69 1.34
N GLU A 36 -16.31 -2.59 0.67
CA GLU A 36 -17.24 -1.65 0.04
C GLU A 36 -18.12 -2.31 -1.04
N LEU A 37 -17.54 -3.17 -1.88
CA LEU A 37 -18.25 -3.85 -2.96
C LEU A 37 -19.22 -4.92 -2.45
N THR A 38 -18.86 -5.58 -1.36
CA THR A 38 -19.63 -6.70 -0.78
C THR A 38 -20.59 -6.26 0.30
N GLY A 39 -20.41 -5.07 0.88
CA GLY A 39 -21.11 -4.64 2.08
C GLY A 39 -20.86 -5.59 3.26
N GLY A 40 -19.66 -6.16 3.34
CA GLY A 40 -19.28 -7.16 4.35
C GLY A 40 -19.98 -8.52 4.23
N GLN A 41 -20.69 -8.79 3.13
CA GLN A 41 -21.31 -10.10 2.89
C GLN A 41 -20.28 -11.14 2.46
N PRO A 42 -20.46 -12.42 2.84
CA PRO A 42 -19.56 -13.49 2.41
C PRO A 42 -19.67 -13.73 0.89
N PHE A 43 -18.54 -14.04 0.27
CA PHE A 43 -18.44 -14.45 -1.13
C PHE A 43 -17.51 -15.67 -1.24
N ALA A 44 -17.69 -16.49 -2.28
CA ALA A 44 -16.93 -17.73 -2.46
C ALA A 44 -15.62 -17.49 -3.24
N ASN A 45 -15.64 -16.59 -4.23
CA ASN A 45 -14.48 -16.24 -5.03
C ASN A 45 -14.38 -14.71 -5.19
N ILE A 46 -13.17 -14.17 -5.06
CA ILE A 46 -12.93 -12.73 -5.21
C ILE A 46 -13.19 -12.23 -6.63
N ASP A 47 -13.05 -13.11 -7.62
CA ASP A 47 -13.33 -12.80 -9.03
C ASP A 47 -14.82 -12.51 -9.29
N ASP A 48 -15.70 -12.92 -8.36
CA ASP A 48 -17.14 -12.63 -8.44
C ASP A 48 -17.47 -11.19 -8.01
N VAL A 49 -16.53 -10.50 -7.34
CA VAL A 49 -16.74 -9.17 -6.76
C VAL A 49 -15.85 -8.10 -7.36
N ILE A 50 -14.66 -8.45 -7.86
CA ILE A 50 -13.71 -7.54 -8.50
C ILE A 50 -12.90 -8.28 -9.56
N SER A 51 -12.67 -7.66 -10.72
CA SER A 51 -11.92 -8.31 -11.79
C SER A 51 -10.42 -8.40 -11.49
N GLN A 52 -9.75 -9.39 -12.07
CA GLN A 52 -8.29 -9.51 -12.02
C GLN A 52 -7.56 -8.31 -12.65
N ALA A 53 -8.19 -7.58 -13.56
CA ALA A 53 -7.62 -6.37 -14.14
C ALA A 53 -7.61 -5.23 -13.11
N GLU A 54 -8.74 -5.00 -12.43
CA GLU A 54 -8.86 -4.00 -11.38
C GLU A 54 -7.94 -4.31 -10.19
N LEU A 55 -7.87 -5.58 -9.75
CA LEU A 55 -6.94 -5.99 -8.69
C LEU A 55 -5.47 -5.67 -9.02
N ARG A 56 -5.06 -5.86 -10.29
CA ARG A 56 -3.70 -5.51 -10.74
C ARG A 56 -3.47 -4.02 -10.71
N GLU A 57 -4.43 -3.24 -11.22
CA GLU A 57 -4.34 -1.78 -11.21
C GLU A 57 -4.19 -1.24 -9.78
N LEU A 58 -5.05 -1.69 -8.86
CA LEU A 58 -4.96 -1.34 -7.43
C LEU A 58 -3.60 -1.72 -6.82
N SER A 59 -3.10 -2.92 -7.16
CA SER A 59 -1.80 -3.40 -6.67
C SER A 59 -0.64 -2.56 -7.20
N ASP A 60 -0.66 -2.21 -8.49
CA ASP A 60 0.41 -1.45 -9.13
C ASP A 60 0.42 0.01 -8.67
N ASP A 61 -0.75 0.60 -8.43
CA ASP A 61 -0.89 1.90 -7.78
C ASP A 61 -0.28 1.91 -6.39
N TYR A 62 -0.62 0.91 -5.58
CA TYR A 62 -0.05 0.78 -4.24
C TYR A 62 1.47 0.61 -4.27
N LYS A 63 2.00 -0.27 -5.14
CA LYS A 63 3.47 -0.46 -5.28
C LYS A 63 4.18 0.84 -5.62
N ARG A 64 3.61 1.67 -6.50
CA ARG A 64 4.18 2.97 -6.87
C ARG A 64 4.25 3.91 -5.68
N ILE A 65 3.17 4.00 -4.90
CA ILE A 65 3.06 4.88 -3.74
C ILE A 65 3.96 4.42 -2.59
N ALA A 66 4.02 3.10 -2.35
CA ALA A 66 4.83 2.48 -1.30
C ALA A 66 6.32 2.42 -1.65
N GLY A 67 6.72 2.82 -2.87
CA GLY A 67 8.12 2.80 -3.30
C GLY A 67 8.65 1.41 -3.67
N PHE A 68 7.77 0.45 -3.95
CA PHE A 68 8.10 -0.90 -4.45
C PHE A 68 7.96 -1.04 -5.97
N ALA A 69 7.52 0.01 -6.68
CA ALA A 69 7.47 -0.03 -8.13
C ALA A 69 8.87 -0.30 -8.67
N LEU A 70 9.02 -1.44 -9.36
CA LEU A 70 10.22 -1.73 -10.12
C LEU A 70 10.34 -0.65 -11.20
N GLU A 71 11.50 0.01 -11.30
CA GLU A 71 11.80 0.79 -12.50
C GLU A 71 11.66 -0.15 -13.69
N LYS A 72 10.81 0.21 -14.66
CA LYS A 72 10.82 -0.47 -15.95
C LYS A 72 12.21 -0.24 -16.54
N ARG A 73 13.04 -1.28 -16.54
CA ARG A 73 14.25 -1.30 -17.34
C ARG A 73 13.82 -1.08 -18.80
N ALA A 74 14.33 -0.02 -19.40
CA ALA A 74 14.17 0.30 -20.81
C ALA A 74 14.88 -0.74 -21.68
#